data_AF-A0A6L9INW7-F1
#
_entry.id   AF-A0A6L9INW7-F1
#
_cell.length_a   1.000
_cell.length_b   1.000
_cell.length_c   1.000
_cell.angle_alpha   90.00
_cell.angle_beta   90.00
_cell.angle_gamma   90.00
#
_symmetry.space_group_name_H-M   'P 1'
#
loop_
_entity.id
_entity.type
_entity.pdbx_description
1 polymer ?
#
loop_
_entity_poly.entity_id
_entity_poly.type
_entity_poly.pdbx_seq_one_letter_code
_entity_poly.pdbx_strand_id
1 'polypeptide(L)'
;METLTTSVFLGTLALVGVVIIVSALLSGIIERSGLPQVVFFLTLGAVLGPAGLGLLDVSLESDALRVVATLSLTLVLFNDA
;
A
#
# COMPACT_ATOMS: atom_id res chain seq x y z
N MET A 1 10.96 31.29 -21.75
CA MET A 1 11.34 29.87 -21.56
C MET A 1 11.93 29.59 -20.17
N GLU A 2 12.49 30.58 -19.45
CA GLU A 2 12.99 30.41 -18.05
C GLU A 2 11.93 30.04 -16.99
N THR A 3 10.71 30.56 -17.09
CA THR A 3 9.64 30.32 -16.09
C THR A 3 9.13 28.88 -16.05
N LEU A 4 9.23 28.15 -17.18
CA LEU A 4 8.93 26.72 -17.26
C LEU A 4 9.96 25.89 -16.47
N THR A 5 11.23 26.28 -16.50
CA THR A 5 12.30 25.55 -15.78
C THR A 5 12.18 25.72 -14.27
N THR A 6 11.88 26.92 -13.78
CA THR A 6 11.70 27.18 -12.34
C THR A 6 10.49 26.47 -11.76
N SER A 7 9.36 26.45 -12.48
CA SER A 7 8.14 25.75 -12.03
C SER A 7 8.32 24.23 -12.01
N VAL A 8 8.99 23.65 -13.02
CA VAL A 8 9.34 22.22 -13.03
C VAL A 8 10.32 21.87 -11.90
N PHE A 9 11.29 22.73 -11.61
CA PHE A 9 12.22 22.55 -10.49
C PHE A 9 11.51 22.60 -9.13
N LEU A 10 10.63 23.57 -8.92
CA LEU A 10 9.81 23.64 -7.71
C LEU A 10 8.86 22.44 -7.58
N GLY A 11 8.26 22.00 -8.70
CA GLY A 11 7.40 20.83 -8.73
C GLY A 11 8.13 19.53 -8.39
N THR A 12 9.34 19.35 -8.91
CA THR A 12 10.19 18.18 -8.58
C THR A 12 10.64 18.23 -7.12
N LEU A 13 11.04 19.40 -6.61
CA LEU A 13 11.42 19.56 -5.20
C LEU A 13 10.25 19.27 -4.25
N ALA A 14 9.05 19.75 -4.60
CA ALA A 14 7.82 19.48 -3.84
C ALA A 14 7.48 17.98 -3.85
N LEU A 15 7.57 17.32 -5.00
CA LEU A 15 7.30 15.88 -5.13
C LEU A 15 8.30 15.06 -4.31
N VAL A 16 9.60 15.38 -4.38
CA VAL A 16 10.62 14.74 -3.56
C VAL A 16 10.34 14.97 -2.06
N GLY A 17 9.98 16.20 -1.68
CA GLY A 17 9.59 16.52 -0.30
C GLY A 17 8.41 15.69 0.20
N VAL A 18 7.36 15.55 -0.59
CA VAL A 18 6.20 14.70 -0.27
C VAL A 18 6.63 13.24 -0.10
N VAL A 19 7.44 12.71 -1.02
CA VAL A 19 7.95 11.33 -0.95
C VAL A 19 8.76 11.11 0.32
N ILE A 20 9.64 12.05 0.68
CA ILE A 20 10.44 11.97 1.91
C ILE A 20 9.55 11.99 3.15
N ILE A 21 8.57 12.89 3.21
CA ILE A 21 7.64 13.00 4.36
C ILE A 21 6.85 11.71 4.51
N VAL A 22 6.26 11.20 3.43
CA VAL A 22 5.49 9.94 3.45
C VAL A 22 6.38 8.77 3.88
N SER A 23 7.60 8.69 3.33
CA SER A 23 8.55 7.64 3.68
C SER A 23 8.98 7.71 5.14
N ALA A 24 9.24 8.90 5.68
CA ALA A 24 9.62 9.09 7.08
C ALA A 24 8.46 8.75 8.03
N LEU A 25 7.23 9.15 7.69
CA LEU A 25 6.02 8.78 8.44
C LEU A 25 5.83 7.27 8.46
N LEU A 26 5.97 6.61 7.31
CA LEU A 26 5.85 5.15 7.20
C LEU A 26 7.00 4.43 7.92
N SER A 27 8.24 4.88 7.80
CA SER A 27 9.41 4.28 8.48
C SER A 27 9.24 4.33 9.99
N GLY A 28 8.81 5.47 10.54
CA GLY A 28 8.56 5.60 11.97
C GLY A 28 7.39 4.74 12.47
N ILE A 29 6.37 4.50 11.64
CA ILE A 29 5.25 3.60 11.98
C ILE A 29 5.71 2.14 11.92
N ILE A 30 6.46 1.75 10.88
CA ILE A 30 6.90 0.37 10.67
C ILE A 30 7.91 -0.05 11.73
N GLU A 31 8.95 0.76 11.94
CA GLU A 31 10.09 0.45 12.80
C GLU A 31 9.74 0.49 14.29
N ARG A 32 8.80 1.36 14.70
CA ARG A 32 8.34 1.47 16.09
C ARG A 32 7.32 0.40 16.47
N SER A 33 6.64 -0.20 15.50
CA SER A 33 5.50 -1.07 15.80
C SER A 33 5.91 -2.43 16.37
N GLY A 34 7.06 -2.98 15.95
CA GLY A 34 7.39 -4.38 16.22
C GLY A 34 6.30 -5.36 15.75
N LEU A 35 5.36 -4.87 14.93
CA LEU A 35 4.18 -5.62 14.53
C LEU A 35 4.55 -6.51 13.34
N PRO A 36 4.01 -7.74 13.28
CA PRO A 36 4.13 -8.56 12.09
C PRO A 36 3.67 -7.79 10.86
N GLN A 37 4.38 -7.95 9.74
CA GLN A 37 4.00 -7.37 8.43
C GLN A 37 2.53 -7.64 8.07
N VAL A 38 1.99 -8.78 8.50
CA VAL A 38 0.57 -9.16 8.36
C VAL A 38 -0.38 -8.09 8.92
N VAL A 39 -0.04 -7.45 10.04
CA VAL A 39 -0.89 -6.43 10.68
C VAL A 39 -1.03 -5.19 9.79
N PHE A 40 0.01 -4.82 9.03
CA PHE A 40 -0.08 -3.73 8.07
C PHE A 40 -1.02 -4.05 6.91
N PHE A 41 -0.93 -5.26 6.35
CA PHE A 41 -1.85 -5.67 5.28
C PHE A 41 -3.30 -5.74 5.76
N LEU A 42 -3.53 -6.24 6.97
CA LEU A 42 -4.87 -6.33 7.56
C LEU A 42 -5.45 -4.94 7.86
N THR A 43 -4.68 -4.02 8.43
CA THR A 43 -5.16 -2.67 8.73
C THR A 43 -5.44 -1.89 7.44
N LEU A 44 -4.58 -2.01 6.43
CA LEU A 44 -4.80 -1.39 5.13
C LEU A 44 -6.04 -1.96 4.43
N GLY A 45 -6.23 -3.28 4.45
CA GLY A 45 -7.44 -3.92 3.94
C GLY A 45 -8.70 -3.49 4.69
N ALA A 46 -8.63 -3.35 6.02
CA ALA A 46 -9.75 -2.87 6.83
C ALA A 46 -10.10 -1.39 6.55
N VAL A 47 -9.09 -0.53 6.38
CA VAL A 47 -9.28 0.88 6.03
C VAL A 47 -9.85 1.04 4.62
N LEU A 48 -9.41 0.24 3.65
CA LEU A 48 -9.94 0.32 2.28
C LEU A 48 -11.27 -0.41 2.08
N GLY A 49 -11.56 -1.40 2.92
CA GLY A 49 -12.75 -2.23 2.86
C GLY A 49 -14.03 -1.51 3.32
N PRO A 50 -15.16 -2.24 3.39
CA PRO A 50 -16.47 -1.68 3.70
C PRO A 50 -16.58 -1.12 5.12
N ALA A 51 -15.72 -1.57 6.05
CA ALA A 51 -15.64 -1.04 7.41
C ALA A 51 -14.87 0.30 7.53
N GLY A 52 -14.19 0.73 6.46
CA GLY A 52 -13.41 1.97 6.42
C GLY A 52 -13.94 2.95 5.38
N LEU A 53 -13.14 3.19 4.34
CA LEU A 53 -13.44 4.12 3.25
C LEU A 53 -14.42 3.56 2.22
N GLY A 54 -14.72 2.26 2.25
CA GLY A 54 -15.68 1.62 1.36
C GLY A 54 -15.24 1.58 -0.11
N LEU A 55 -13.95 1.69 -0.39
CA LEU A 55 -13.40 1.70 -1.76
C LEU A 55 -13.33 0.29 -2.37
N LEU A 56 -13.26 -0.74 -1.53
CA LEU A 56 -13.21 -2.14 -1.92
C LEU A 56 -14.36 -2.89 -1.25
N ASP A 57 -15.41 -3.21 -2.01
CA ASP A 57 -16.49 -4.10 -1.58
C ASP A 57 -16.39 -5.40 -2.38
N VAL A 58 -15.67 -6.37 -1.82
CA VAL A 58 -15.41 -7.67 -2.44
C VAL A 58 -16.09 -8.74 -1.62
N SER A 59 -17.08 -9.41 -2.21
CA SER A 59 -17.70 -10.58 -1.58
C SER A 59 -16.69 -11.72 -1.44
N LEU A 60 -16.77 -12.44 -0.31
CA LEU A 60 -16.00 -13.65 -0.04
C LEU A 60 -16.29 -14.77 -1.06
N GLU A 61 -17.42 -14.69 -1.74
CA GLU A 61 -17.87 -15.66 -2.74
C GLU A 61 -17.45 -15.26 -4.17
N SER A 62 -16.75 -14.13 -4.33
CA SER A 62 -16.37 -13.64 -5.66
C SER A 62 -15.36 -14.56 -6.36
N ASP A 63 -15.58 -14.76 -7.66
CA ASP A 63 -14.68 -15.55 -8.51
C ASP A 63 -13.27 -14.96 -8.56
N ALA A 64 -13.16 -13.62 -8.55
CA ALA A 64 -11.87 -12.93 -8.52
C ALA A 64 -11.07 -13.27 -7.26
N LEU A 65 -11.70 -13.25 -6.08
CA LEU A 65 -11.03 -13.62 -4.83
C LEU A 65 -10.64 -15.09 -4.83
N ARG A 66 -11.49 -15.98 -5.35
CA ARG A 66 -11.18 -17.41 -5.49
C ARG A 66 -9.93 -17.65 -6.33
N VAL A 67 -9.79 -16.96 -7.45
CA VAL A 67 -8.61 -17.08 -8.32
C VAL A 67 -7.36 -16.58 -7.59
N VAL A 68 -7.41 -15.39 -7.00
CA VAL A 68 -6.27 -14.81 -6.26
C VAL A 68 -5.86 -15.71 -5.11
N ALA A 69 -6.81 -16.17 -4.28
CA ALA A 69 -6.54 -17.05 -3.15
C ALA A 69 -5.90 -18.37 -3.60
N THR A 70 -6.42 -19.00 -4.66
CA THR A 70 -5.86 -20.25 -5.18
C THR A 70 -4.42 -20.07 -5.65
N LEU A 71 -4.15 -19.00 -6.40
CA LEU A 71 -2.81 -18.71 -6.90
C LEU A 71 -1.85 -18.37 -5.75
N SER A 72 -2.23 -17.47 -4.84
CA SER A 72 -1.40 -17.09 -3.70
C SER A 72 -1.11 -18.29 -2.78
N LEU A 73 -2.12 -19.10 -2.45
CA LEU A 73 -1.92 -20.30 -1.63
C LEU A 73 -1.00 -21.30 -2.33
N THR A 74 -1.18 -21.52 -3.63
CA THR A 74 -0.28 -22.39 -4.40
C THR A 74 1.15 -21.86 -4.32
N LEU A 75 1.37 -20.58 -4.59
CA LEU A 75 2.72 -19.99 -4.56
C LEU A 75 3.36 -20.08 -3.17
N VAL A 76 2.62 -19.76 -2.10
CA VAL A 76 3.15 -19.84 -0.73
C VAL A 76 3.44 -21.28 -0.33
N LEU A 77 2.51 -22.20 -0.56
CA LEU A 77 2.66 -23.61 -0.19
C LEU A 77 3.81 -24.29 -0.95
N PHE A 78 4.07 -23.90 -2.20
CA PHE A 78 5.18 -24.44 -2.98
C PHE A 78 6.52 -23.76 -2.69
N ASN A 79 6.53 -22.47 -2.33
CA ASN A 79 7.78 -21.75 -2.04
C ASN A 79 8.33 -22.01 -0.64
N ASP A 80 7.47 -22.34 0.33
CA ASP A 80 7.84 -22.59 1.73
C ASP A 80 8.06 -24.09 2.05
N ALA A 81 7.90 -24.97 1.07
CA ALA A 81 8.13 -26.42 1.19
C ALA A 81 9.61 -26.80 1.01
#